data_AF-A0A7Y4XX73-F1
#
_entry.id   AF-A0A7Y4XX73-F1
#
_cell.length_a   1.000
_cell.length_b   1.000
_cell.length_c   1.000
_cell.angle_alpha   90.00
_cell.angle_beta   90.00
_cell.angle_gamma   90.00
#
_symmetry.space_group_name_H-M   'P 1'
#
loop_
_entity.id
_entity.type
_entity.pdbx_description
1 polymer ?
#
loop_
_entity_poly.entity_id
_entity_poly.type
_entity_poly.pdbx_seq_one_letter_code
_entity_poly.pdbx_strand_id
1 'polypeptide(L)'
;MFAQYKEGSLTVAICDLGIGIPNSLREKPELKEWLASPIHRAKQKRDTSLIEIAVESIRSKTKLPHRGKGLRDMLELVKNGTVGGLRIFSGKGGFMYSASLSEESVKDYKTAMNGTIIQWQLSLESGYEQ
;
A
#
# COMPACT_ATOMS: atom_id res chain seq x y z
N MET A 1 7.90 11.81 8.63
CA MET A 1 7.55 12.14 7.24
C MET A 1 8.80 12.61 6.53
N PHE A 2 9.00 12.18 5.28
CA PHE A 2 10.08 12.61 4.40
C PHE A 2 9.46 13.16 3.11
N ALA A 3 10.00 14.24 2.58
CA ALA A 3 9.60 14.77 1.28
C ALA A 3 10.84 15.29 0.55
N GLN A 4 10.90 15.07 -0.76
CA GLN A 4 11.99 15.51 -1.60
C GLN A 4 11.47 15.86 -2.99
N TYR A 5 11.85 17.04 -3.47
CA TYR A 5 11.76 17.39 -4.87
C TYR A 5 13.10 17.11 -5.56
N LYS A 6 13.08 16.38 -6.67
CA LYS A 6 14.26 16.12 -7.51
C LYS A 6 13.82 15.87 -8.95
N GLU A 7 14.45 16.56 -9.90
CA GLU A 7 14.27 16.31 -11.35
C GLU A 7 12.78 16.30 -11.77
N GLY A 8 12.02 17.33 -11.39
CA GLY A 8 10.59 17.41 -11.75
C GLY A 8 9.68 16.45 -10.99
N SER A 9 10.21 15.62 -10.09
CA SER A 9 9.43 14.68 -9.27
C SER A 9 9.39 15.10 -7.81
N LEU A 10 8.19 15.09 -7.20
CA LEU A 10 8.01 15.20 -5.76
C LEU A 10 7.76 13.82 -5.15
N THR A 11 8.70 13.35 -4.34
CA THR A 11 8.55 12.14 -3.53
C THR A 11 8.07 12.51 -2.13
N VAL A 12 7.01 11.87 -1.65
CA VAL A 12 6.53 11.99 -0.27
C VAL A 12 6.48 10.61 0.34
N ALA A 13 7.09 10.41 1.50
CA ALA A 13 7.05 9.18 2.26
C ALA A 13 6.59 9.44 3.69
N ILE A 14 5.59 8.68 4.13
CA ILE A 14 5.08 8.69 5.49
C ILE A 14 5.43 7.35 6.11
N CYS A 15 6.00 7.39 7.32
CA CYS A 15 6.34 6.22 8.10
C CYS A 15 5.60 6.32 9.43
N ASP A 16 4.88 5.25 9.79
CA ASP A 16 4.37 5.04 11.15
C ASP A 16 5.10 3.87 11.80
N LEU A 17 5.10 3.85 13.15
CA LEU A 17 5.70 2.78 13.97
C LEU A 17 4.63 1.89 14.62
N GLY A 18 3.46 1.76 13.99
CA GLY A 18 2.39 0.91 14.47
C GLY A 18 2.67 -0.58 14.30
N ILE A 19 1.62 -1.40 14.46
CA ILE A 19 1.73 -2.87 14.35
C ILE A 19 1.97 -3.37 12.91
N GLY A 20 1.80 -2.50 11.91
CA GLY A 20 1.93 -2.84 10.49
C GLY A 20 0.67 -3.47 9.88
N ILE A 21 0.53 -3.35 8.56
CA ILE A 21 -0.61 -3.86 7.80
C ILE A 21 -0.79 -5.38 7.98
N PRO A 22 0.23 -6.23 7.79
CA PRO A 22 0.06 -7.68 7.88
C PRO A 22 -0.44 -8.13 9.26
N ASN A 23 0.15 -7.63 10.34
CA ASN A 23 -0.26 -7.99 11.69
C ASN A 23 -1.66 -7.45 12.02
N SER A 24 -1.97 -6.22 11.58
CA SER A 24 -3.32 -5.67 11.76
C SER A 24 -4.41 -6.48 11.06
N LEU A 25 -4.10 -7.16 9.96
CA LEU A 25 -5.03 -8.06 9.27
C LEU A 25 -5.15 -9.41 9.96
N ARG A 26 -4.05 -9.98 10.46
CA ARG A 26 -4.04 -11.25 11.20
C ARG A 26 -4.83 -11.17 12.51
N GLU A 27 -4.85 -10.01 13.15
CA GLU A 27 -5.59 -9.78 14.39
C GLU A 27 -7.11 -9.67 14.17
N LYS A 28 -7.59 -9.42 12.94
CA LYS A 28 -9.03 -9.24 12.65
C LYS A 28 -9.79 -10.56 12.76
N PRO A 29 -10.71 -10.72 13.74
CA PRO A 29 -11.48 -11.96 13.92
C PRO A 29 -12.29 -12.33 12.67
N GLU A 30 -12.89 -11.34 12.01
CA GLU A 30 -13.70 -11.50 10.79
C GLU A 30 -12.90 -12.04 9.59
N LEU A 31 -11.58 -11.83 9.58
CA LEU A 31 -10.69 -12.36 8.54
C LEU A 31 -10.00 -13.65 8.97
N LYS A 32 -10.06 -14.05 10.25
CA LYS A 32 -9.40 -15.27 10.72
C LYS A 32 -9.93 -16.50 10.01
N GLU A 33 -11.24 -16.62 9.85
CA GLU A 33 -11.86 -17.76 9.17
C GLU A 33 -11.54 -17.78 7.67
N TRP A 34 -11.61 -16.61 7.01
CA TRP A 34 -11.26 -16.48 5.60
C TRP A 34 -9.77 -16.78 5.33
N LEU A 35 -8.87 -16.30 6.20
CA LEU A 35 -7.44 -16.59 6.12
C LEU A 35 -7.10 -18.04 6.53
N ALA A 36 -7.90 -18.67 7.39
CA ALA A 36 -7.69 -20.05 7.86
C ALA A 36 -8.10 -21.12 6.83
N SER A 37 -8.88 -20.73 5.81
CA SER A 37 -9.22 -21.60 4.68
C SER A 37 -7.96 -22.22 4.05
N PRO A 38 -7.98 -23.53 3.70
CA PRO A 38 -6.86 -24.20 3.04
C PRO A 38 -6.30 -23.46 1.83
N ILE A 39 -7.19 -22.80 1.08
CA ILE A 39 -6.87 -22.03 -0.14
C ILE A 39 -6.08 -20.76 0.20
N HIS A 40 -6.33 -20.16 1.37
CA HIS A 40 -5.75 -18.89 1.79
C HIS A 40 -4.61 -19.03 2.80
N ARG A 41 -4.38 -20.24 3.35
CA ARG A 41 -3.26 -20.51 4.27
C ARG A 41 -1.89 -20.14 3.69
N ALA A 42 -1.67 -20.37 2.39
CA ALA A 42 -0.43 -19.97 1.73
C ALA A 42 -0.31 -18.44 1.61
N LYS A 43 -1.42 -17.74 1.36
CA LYS A 43 -1.47 -16.27 1.28
C LYS A 43 -1.27 -15.60 2.64
N GLN A 44 -1.79 -16.19 3.73
CA GLN A 44 -1.62 -15.66 5.09
C GLN A 44 -0.14 -15.62 5.56
N LYS A 45 0.69 -16.54 5.03
CA LYS A 45 2.11 -16.64 5.36
C LYS A 45 2.97 -15.54 4.74
N ARG A 46 2.52 -14.94 3.63
CA ARG A 46 3.28 -13.90 2.93
C ARG A 46 2.73 -12.53 3.29
N ASP A 47 3.60 -11.64 3.74
CA ASP A 47 3.20 -10.28 4.09
C ASP A 47 2.78 -9.50 2.85
N THR A 48 3.44 -9.74 1.70
CA THR A 48 2.99 -9.24 0.38
C THR A 48 1.51 -9.51 0.11
N SER A 49 1.07 -10.76 0.25
CA SER A 49 -0.32 -11.12 0.00
C SER A 49 -1.31 -10.43 0.93
N LEU A 50 -0.93 -10.19 2.18
CA LEU A 50 -1.76 -9.42 3.11
C LEU A 50 -1.82 -7.93 2.75
N ILE A 51 -0.72 -7.36 2.25
CA ILE A 51 -0.70 -5.98 1.76
C ILE A 51 -1.57 -5.85 0.51
N GLU A 52 -1.48 -6.77 -0.46
CA GLU A 52 -2.36 -6.80 -1.65
C GLU A 52 -3.84 -6.79 -1.23
N ILE A 53 -4.23 -7.67 -0.31
CA ILE A 53 -5.59 -7.72 0.23
C ILE A 53 -5.98 -6.38 0.87
N ALA A 54 -5.07 -5.72 1.59
CA ALA A 54 -5.35 -4.44 2.22
C ALA A 54 -5.56 -3.31 1.19
N VAL A 55 -4.79 -3.33 0.10
CA VAL A 55 -4.86 -2.36 -1.01
C VAL A 55 -6.15 -2.55 -1.82
N GLU A 56 -6.57 -3.79 -2.04
CA GLU A 56 -7.81 -4.12 -2.76
C GLU A 56 -9.08 -3.96 -1.89
N SER A 57 -8.93 -3.91 -0.57
CA SER A 57 -10.07 -3.89 0.35
C SER A 57 -10.83 -2.56 0.33
N ILE A 58 -12.16 -2.66 0.27
CA ILE A 58 -13.09 -1.52 0.42
C ILE A 58 -13.49 -1.32 1.90
N ARG A 59 -13.11 -2.24 2.79
CA ARG A 59 -13.72 -2.36 4.13
C ARG A 59 -12.95 -1.57 5.20
N SER A 60 -13.67 -0.72 5.93
CA SER A 60 -13.09 0.12 6.97
C SER A 60 -13.05 -0.51 8.36
N LYS A 61 -11.97 -0.20 9.10
CA LYS A 61 -11.77 -0.62 10.50
C LYS A 61 -12.78 0.01 11.46
N THR A 62 -13.41 1.13 11.10
CA THR A 62 -14.28 1.91 11.99
C THR A 62 -15.75 1.87 11.62
N LYS A 63 -16.13 1.18 10.53
CA LYS A 63 -17.46 1.24 9.89
C LYS A 63 -17.95 2.66 9.55
N LEU A 64 -17.10 3.68 9.70
CA LEU A 64 -17.38 5.03 9.26
C LEU A 64 -17.24 5.08 7.73
N PRO A 65 -18.17 5.73 6.99
CA PRO A 65 -18.19 5.74 5.52
C PRO A 65 -16.91 6.24 4.86
N HIS A 66 -16.16 7.09 5.58
CA HIS A 66 -14.98 7.84 5.12
C HIS A 66 -13.63 7.29 5.61
N ARG A 67 -13.60 6.19 6.38
CA ARG A 67 -12.34 5.60 6.88
C ARG A 67 -12.01 4.32 6.14
N GLY A 68 -10.74 3.88 6.25
CA GLY A 68 -10.29 2.54 5.84
C GLY A 68 -10.38 2.19 4.36
N LYS A 69 -10.62 3.18 3.49
CA LYS A 69 -10.45 3.10 2.04
C LYS A 69 -9.11 3.69 1.57
N GLY A 70 -8.35 4.29 2.49
CA GLY A 70 -7.18 5.10 2.18
C GLY A 70 -6.18 4.42 1.25
N LEU A 71 -5.79 3.16 1.47
CA LEU A 71 -4.83 2.48 0.59
C LEU A 71 -5.36 2.27 -0.83
N ARG A 72 -6.65 1.96 -0.96
CA ARG A 72 -7.31 1.82 -2.25
C ARG A 72 -7.44 3.17 -2.95
N ASP A 73 -7.92 4.19 -2.25
CA ASP A 73 -8.06 5.55 -2.77
C ASP A 73 -6.70 6.10 -3.24
N MET A 74 -5.63 5.81 -2.49
CA MET A 74 -4.25 6.15 -2.87
C MET A 74 -3.84 5.44 -4.17
N LEU A 75 -4.12 4.14 -4.31
CA LEU A 75 -3.82 3.41 -5.54
C LEU A 75 -4.63 3.94 -6.72
N GLU A 76 -5.92 4.20 -6.55
CA GLU A 76 -6.80 4.77 -7.59
C GLU A 76 -6.32 6.17 -8.01
N LEU A 77 -5.92 7.01 -7.06
CA LEU A 77 -5.32 8.32 -7.36
C LEU A 77 -4.08 8.18 -8.25
N VAL A 78 -3.20 7.22 -7.95
CA VAL A 78 -1.99 7.00 -8.74
C VAL A 78 -2.30 6.40 -10.11
N LYS A 79 -3.28 5.52 -10.22
CA LYS A 79 -3.76 4.95 -11.49
C LYS A 79 -4.39 6.01 -12.41
N ASN A 80 -4.95 7.08 -11.86
CA ASN A 80 -5.56 8.16 -12.63
C ASN A 80 -4.55 9.17 -13.22
N GLY A 81 -3.24 8.88 -13.18
CA GLY A 81 -2.26 9.46 -14.12
C GLY A 81 -1.60 10.77 -13.72
N THR A 82 -1.85 11.31 -12.53
CA THR A 82 -1.15 12.52 -12.02
C THR A 82 0.04 12.20 -11.12
N VAL A 83 0.30 10.93 -10.85
CA VAL A 83 1.28 10.45 -9.86
C VAL A 83 2.13 9.37 -10.52
N GLY A 84 3.46 9.47 -10.43
CA GLY A 84 4.43 8.52 -10.99
C GLY A 84 4.47 7.14 -10.32
N GLY A 85 3.90 6.97 -9.12
CA GLY A 85 3.80 5.66 -8.49
C GLY A 85 3.43 5.67 -7.01
N LEU A 86 3.14 4.47 -6.48
CA LEU A 86 2.84 4.19 -5.08
C LEU A 86 3.74 3.05 -4.59
N ARG A 87 4.32 3.18 -3.40
CA ARG A 87 5.05 2.09 -2.72
C ARG A 87 4.56 1.96 -1.29
N ILE A 88 4.33 0.73 -0.85
CA ILE A 88 3.90 0.39 0.51
C ILE A 88 4.85 -0.68 1.03
N PHE A 89 5.45 -0.45 2.20
CA PHE A 89 6.28 -1.42 2.90
C PHE A 89 5.74 -1.66 4.30
N SER A 90 5.52 -2.91 4.69
CA SER A 90 5.08 -3.26 6.04
C SER A 90 5.40 -4.70 6.38
N GLY A 91 5.92 -4.96 7.59
CA GLY A 91 6.46 -6.27 7.92
C GLY A 91 7.58 -6.64 6.94
N LYS A 92 7.50 -7.83 6.34
CA LYS A 92 8.41 -8.27 5.26
C LYS A 92 7.92 -7.90 3.87
N GLY A 93 6.69 -7.41 3.71
CA GLY A 93 6.07 -7.23 2.40
C GLY A 93 6.31 -5.83 1.83
N GLY A 94 6.52 -5.79 0.52
CA GLY A 94 6.47 -4.59 -0.31
C GLY A 94 5.43 -4.74 -1.41
N PHE A 95 4.64 -3.69 -1.62
CA PHE A 95 3.75 -3.51 -2.78
C PHE A 95 4.17 -2.23 -3.51
N MET A 96 4.29 -2.30 -4.83
CA MET A 96 4.66 -1.16 -5.67
C MET A 96 3.76 -1.11 -6.90
N TYR A 97 3.28 0.08 -7.22
CA TYR A 97 2.63 0.39 -8.49
C TYR A 97 3.45 1.45 -9.24
N SER A 98 3.76 1.17 -10.50
CA SER A 98 4.42 2.09 -11.42
C SER A 98 3.40 2.65 -12.41
N ALA A 99 3.15 3.96 -12.37
CA ALA A 99 2.20 4.56 -13.30
C ALA A 99 2.71 4.57 -14.75
N SER A 100 4.02 4.70 -14.96
CA SER A 100 4.63 4.70 -16.30
C SER A 100 4.54 3.35 -17.01
N LEU A 101 4.57 2.25 -16.23
CA LEU A 101 4.42 0.89 -16.76
C LEU A 101 2.97 0.40 -16.66
N SER A 102 2.14 1.08 -15.88
CA SER A 102 0.82 0.60 -15.46
C SER A 102 0.85 -0.80 -14.85
N GLU A 103 1.88 -1.08 -14.06
CA GLU A 103 2.16 -2.42 -13.50
C GLU A 103 2.24 -2.39 -11.97
N GLU A 104 1.69 -3.45 -11.37
CA GLU A 104 1.84 -3.77 -9.95
C GLU A 104 2.94 -4.81 -9.76
N SER A 105 3.73 -4.67 -8.70
CA SER A 105 4.75 -5.64 -8.31
C SER A 105 4.80 -5.78 -6.80
N VAL A 106 5.10 -7.00 -6.36
CA VAL A 106 5.19 -7.34 -4.94
C VAL A 106 6.49 -8.05 -4.64
N LYS A 107 7.02 -7.84 -3.44
CA LYS A 107 8.26 -8.48 -3.00
C LYS A 107 8.27 -8.68 -1.49
N ASP A 108 8.54 -9.90 -1.05
CA ASP A 108 8.90 -10.16 0.34
C ASP A 108 10.41 -9.96 0.54
N TYR A 109 10.77 -9.29 1.62
CA TYR A 109 12.14 -9.02 2.05
C TYR A 109 12.55 -9.99 3.16
N LYS A 110 13.86 -10.20 3.31
CA LYS A 110 14.42 -11.12 4.33
C LYS A 110 14.14 -10.64 5.76
N THR A 111 14.17 -9.32 5.95
CA THR A 111 14.03 -8.67 7.25
C THR A 111 12.70 -7.94 7.32
N ALA A 112 11.99 -8.09 8.44
CA ALA A 112 10.76 -7.36 8.69
C ALA A 112 11.07 -5.95 9.21
N MET A 113 10.30 -4.96 8.77
CA MET A 113 10.25 -3.64 9.40
C MET A 113 9.07 -3.55 10.38
N ASN A 114 9.23 -2.72 11.41
CA ASN A 114 8.13 -2.32 12.28
C ASN A 114 7.29 -1.24 11.60
N GLY A 115 5.97 -1.27 11.79
CA GLY A 115 5.06 -0.27 11.24
C GLY A 115 4.83 -0.36 9.73
N THR A 116 4.63 0.79 9.10
CA THR A 116 4.32 0.91 7.68
C THR A 116 5.00 2.14 7.09
N ILE A 117 5.62 1.99 5.91
CA ILE A 117 5.97 3.12 5.04
C ILE A 117 4.99 3.15 3.87
N ILE A 118 4.43 4.31 3.59
CA ILE A 118 3.68 4.60 2.36
C ILE A 118 4.40 5.74 1.65
N GLN A 119 4.68 5.57 0.37
CA GLN A 119 5.41 6.53 -0.44
C GLN A 119 4.71 6.76 -1.77
N TRP A 120 4.56 8.03 -2.13
CA TRP A 120 4.10 8.49 -3.44
C TRP A 120 5.25 9.16 -4.18
N GLN A 121 5.20 9.11 -5.49
CA GLN A 121 6.02 9.96 -6.35
C GLN A 121 5.09 10.70 -7.29
N LEU A 122 5.06 12.02 -7.26
CA LEU A 122 4.23 12.87 -8.11
C LEU A 122 5.11 13.43 -9.23
N SER A 123 4.64 13.37 -10.48
CA SER A 123 5.28 14.13 -11.55
C SER A 123 4.76 15.55 -11.49
N LEU A 124 5.69 16.52 -11.40
CA LEU A 124 5.38 17.95 -11.45
C LEU A 124 5.75 18.57 -12.79
N GLU A 125 6.02 17.74 -13.81
CA GLU A 125 6.17 18.25 -15.17
C GLU A 125 4.91 19.04 -15.56
N SER A 126 5.13 20.25 -16.07
CA SER A 126 4.10 21.21 -16.43
C SER A 126 3.32 20.73 -17.65
N GLY A 127 2.39 19.80 -17.44
CA GLY A 127 1.33 19.47 -18.38
C GLY A 127 0.17 20.48 -18.28
N TYR A 128 0.46 21.76 -18.51
CA TYR A 128 -0.51 22.79 -18.87
C TYR A 128 0.16 23.71 -19.90
N GLU A 129 0.34 23.18 -21.12
CA GLU A 129 0.26 24.03 -22.30
C GLU A 129 -1.22 24.05 -22.74
N GLN A 130 -1.75 25.27 -22.71
CA GLN A 130 -3.01 25.84 -23.22
C GLN A 130 -4.02 24.92 -23.92
#